data_AF-A0A3B1BF27-F1
#
_entry.id   AF-A0A3B1BF27-F1
#
_cell.length_a   1.000
_cell.length_b   1.000
_cell.length_c   1.000
_cell.angle_alpha   90.00
_cell.angle_beta   90.00
_cell.angle_gamma   90.00
#
_symmetry.space_group_name_H-M   'P 1'
#
loop_
_entity.id
_entity.type
_entity.pdbx_description
1 polymer ?
#
loop_
_entity_poly.entity_id
_entity_poly.type
_entity_poly.pdbx_seq_one_letter_code
_entity_poly.pdbx_strand_id
1 'polypeptide(L)'
;MLSYGKYLERNVNRDYGNYVEPTRRKLGDRMLATLSGGYTYFLESMDTLTFTLAFSHLQEGDGRIDGRPDPSTRMEKNSLAGTVAWSTMDRDWIFKGTLSHAVPRNDWGENFPITNVLSFEVSHVLR
;
A
#
# COMPACT_ATOMS: atom_id res chain seq x y z
N MET A 1 -10.04 6.28 2.50
CA MET A 1 -8.88 6.94 3.15
C MET A 1 -8.17 7.79 2.12
N LEU A 2 -7.81 9.03 2.46
CA LEU A 2 -6.96 9.90 1.66
C LEU A 2 -5.74 10.27 2.49
N SER A 3 -4.56 10.25 1.89
CA SER A 3 -3.30 10.64 2.52
C SER A 3 -2.47 11.45 1.55
N TYR A 4 -1.80 12.48 2.06
CA TYR A 4 -0.88 13.30 1.30
C TYR A 4 0.40 13.49 2.10
N GLY A 5 1.55 13.32 1.44
CA GLY A 5 2.87 13.42 2.04
C GLY A 5 3.77 14.32 1.21
N LYS A 6 4.47 15.23 1.88
CA LYS A 6 5.46 16.10 1.28
C LYS A 6 6.85 15.61 1.64
N TYR A 7 7.71 15.42 0.65
CA TYR A 7 9.09 15.01 0.94
C TYR A 7 9.97 16.22 1.25
N LEU A 8 10.85 16.00 2.21
CA LEU A 8 11.92 16.94 2.54
C LEU A 8 13.14 16.64 1.69
N GLU A 9 13.84 17.71 1.30
CA GLU A 9 15.12 17.59 0.62
C GLU A 9 16.16 17.01 1.57
N ARG A 10 17.00 16.10 1.07
CA ARG A 10 18.07 15.47 1.84
C ARG A 10 19.33 15.30 0.99
N ASN A 11 20.48 15.34 1.65
CA ASN A 11 21.74 14.97 1.04
C ASN A 11 21.81 13.44 0.91
N VAL A 12 22.14 12.96 -0.28
CA VAL A 12 22.32 11.54 -0.58
C VAL A 12 23.72 11.35 -1.14
N ASN A 13 24.51 10.53 -0.44
CA ASN A 13 25.86 10.11 -0.86
C ASN A 13 25.96 8.57 -1.00
N ARG A 14 24.83 7.87 -0.84
CA ARG A 14 24.74 6.43 -0.97
C ARG A 14 23.36 6.02 -1.46
N ASP A 15 23.31 5.12 -2.44
CA ASP A 15 22.06 4.58 -2.98
C ASP A 15 22.16 3.05 -3.08
N TYR A 16 21.18 2.33 -2.52
CA TYR A 16 21.19 0.86 -2.40
C TYR A 16 22.52 0.26 -1.88
N GLY A 17 23.20 0.96 -0.97
CA GLY A 17 24.49 0.53 -0.39
C GLY A 17 25.74 0.95 -1.20
N ASN A 18 25.57 1.39 -2.44
CA ASN A 18 26.66 1.84 -3.30
C ASN A 18 26.93 3.34 -3.12
N TYR A 19 28.20 3.74 -3.21
CA TYR A 19 28.56 5.16 -3.24
C TYR A 19 27.97 5.83 -4.48
N VAL A 20 27.36 7.00 -4.28
CA VAL A 20 26.94 7.90 -5.36
C VAL A 20 27.50 9.28 -5.07
N GLU A 21 27.74 10.06 -6.11
CA GLU A 21 28.18 11.45 -5.94
C GLU A 21 27.21 12.19 -5.02
N PRO A 22 27.70 13.02 -4.06
CA PRO A 22 26.83 13.74 -3.15
C PRO A 22 25.85 14.63 -3.91
N THR A 23 24.58 14.27 -3.87
CA THR A 23 23.50 15.00 -4.53
C THR A 23 22.43 15.39 -3.52
N ARG A 24 21.76 16.52 -3.74
CA ARG A 24 20.55 16.90 -3.00
C ARG A 24 19.36 16.28 -3.68
N ARG A 25 18.72 15.32 -3.02
CA ARG A 25 17.53 14.67 -3.55
C ARG A 25 16.30 15.10 -2.78
N LYS A 26 15.23 15.40 -3.50
CA LYS A 26 13.89 15.62 -2.97
C LYS A 26 12.90 14.85 -3.84
N LEU A 27 12.25 13.83 -3.30
CA LEU A 27 11.20 13.11 -4.03
C LEU A 27 9.99 14.02 -4.26
N GLY A 28 9.18 13.68 -5.26
CA GLY A 28 7.93 14.39 -5.53
C GLY A 28 6.90 14.11 -4.45
N ASP A 29 5.96 15.02 -4.27
CA ASP A 29 4.91 14.86 -3.26
C ASP A 29 4.04 13.63 -3.59
N ARG A 30 3.61 12.91 -2.54
CA ARG A 30 2.90 11.64 -2.67
C ARG A 30 1.47 11.75 -2.19
N MET A 31 0.53 11.37 -3.04
CA MET A 31 -0.88 11.19 -2.70
C MET A 31 -1.22 9.69 -2.70
N LEU A 32 -2.01 9.26 -1.73
CA LEU A 32 -2.60 7.92 -1.68
C LEU A 32 -4.10 8.06 -1.43
N ALA A 33 -4.90 7.49 -2.32
CA ALA A 33 -6.34 7.38 -2.18
C ALA A 33 -6.75 5.91 -2.17
N THR A 34 -7.41 5.49 -1.09
CA THR A 34 -7.92 4.13 -0.93
C THR A 34 -9.43 4.16 -0.72
N LEU A 35 -10.15 3.42 -1.56
CA LEU A 35 -11.56 3.12 -1.39
C LEU A 35 -11.69 1.65 -0.98
N SER A 36 -12.46 1.36 0.07
CA SER A 36 -12.69 -0.01 0.53
C SER A 36 -14.15 -0.21 0.90
N GLY A 37 -14.67 -1.39 0.59
CA GLY A 37 -15.99 -1.84 0.99
C GLY A 37 -15.90 -3.24 1.58
N GLY A 38 -16.75 -3.53 2.55
CA GLY A 38 -16.78 -4.84 3.19
C GLY A 38 -18.20 -5.32 3.44
N TYR A 39 -18.35 -6.64 3.48
CA TYR A 39 -19.59 -7.32 3.80
C TYR A 39 -19.31 -8.41 4.83
N THR A 40 -20.11 -8.44 5.90
CA THR A 40 -20.03 -9.46 6.94
C THR A 40 -21.23 -10.38 6.82
N TYR A 41 -20.94 -11.67 6.68
CA TYR A 41 -21.90 -12.75 6.69
C TYR A 41 -21.88 -13.43 8.07
N PHE A 42 -23.07 -13.64 8.64
CA PHE A 42 -23.23 -14.35 9.91
C PHE A 42 -23.59 -15.80 9.61
N LEU A 43 -22.78 -16.73 10.12
CA LEU A 43 -23.00 -18.16 9.96
C LEU A 43 -24.03 -18.67 10.97
N GLU A 44 -24.62 -19.82 10.69
CA GLU A 44 -25.56 -20.49 11.61
C GLU A 44 -24.89 -20.90 12.94
N SER A 45 -23.57 -21.10 12.94
CA SER A 45 -22.75 -21.32 14.14
C SER A 45 -22.54 -20.05 14.99
N MET A 46 -23.14 -18.91 14.61
CA MET A 46 -22.88 -17.57 15.14
C MET A 46 -21.46 -17.02 14.92
N ASP A 47 -20.60 -17.75 14.22
CA ASP A 47 -19.35 -17.22 13.70
C ASP A 47 -19.62 -16.15 12.62
N THR A 48 -18.62 -15.32 12.34
CA THR A 48 -18.72 -14.30 11.30
C THR A 48 -17.64 -14.46 10.25
N LEU A 49 -18.02 -14.23 9.00
CA LEU A 49 -17.12 -14.18 7.86
C LEU A 49 -17.22 -12.80 7.21
N THR A 50 -16.15 -12.02 7.30
CA THR A 50 -16.07 -10.67 6.73
C THR A 50 -15.20 -10.69 5.48
N PHE A 51 -15.78 -10.25 4.38
CA PHE A 51 -15.09 -10.01 3.12
C PHE A 51 -14.84 -8.52 2.98
N THR A 52 -13.64 -8.11 2.59
CA THR A 52 -13.30 -6.71 2.29
C THR A 52 -12.58 -6.63 0.97
N LEU A 53 -13.01 -5.72 0.11
CA LEU A 53 -12.31 -5.35 -1.11
C LEU A 53 -11.84 -3.91 -0.98
N ALA A 54 -10.60 -3.65 -1.39
CA ALA A 54 -10.02 -2.32 -1.41
C ALA A 54 -9.33 -2.05 -2.75
N PHE A 55 -9.53 -0.84 -3.25
CA PHE A 55 -8.81 -0.26 -4.38
C PHE A 55 -7.99 0.92 -3.86
N SER A 56 -6.70 0.95 -4.21
CA SER A 56 -5.81 2.05 -3.85
C SER A 56 -5.10 2.61 -5.07
N HIS A 57 -5.16 3.93 -5.20
CA HIS A 57 -4.44 4.74 -6.17
C HIS A 57 -3.35 5.54 -5.45
N LEU A 58 -2.10 5.33 -5.83
CA LEU A 58 -0.93 6.05 -5.31
C LEU A 58 -0.32 6.85 -6.45
N GLN A 59 -0.08 8.13 -6.22
CA GLN A 59 0.59 9.01 -7.16
C GLN A 59 1.73 9.73 -6.44
N GLU A 60 2.91 9.75 -7.04
CA GLU A 60 4.09 10.48 -6.60
C GLU A 60 4.60 11.33 -7.76
N GLY A 61 4.74 12.64 -7.53
CA GLY A 61 5.19 13.58 -8.56
C GLY A 61 6.67 13.44 -8.92
N ASP A 62 7.14 14.32 -9.82
CA ASP A 62 8.56 14.37 -10.17
C ASP A 62 9.42 14.76 -8.97
N GLY A 63 10.48 14.01 -8.75
CA GLY A 63 11.53 14.35 -7.81
C GLY A 63 12.46 15.41 -8.40
N ARG A 64 13.38 15.86 -7.55
CA ARG A 64 14.46 16.76 -7.92
C ARG A 64 15.79 16.20 -7.43
N ILE A 65 16.77 16.24 -8.31
CA ILE A 65 18.18 15.95 -7.99
C ILE A 65 18.96 17.23 -8.29
N ASP A 66 19.62 17.78 -7.28
CA ASP A 66 20.34 19.06 -7.34
C ASP A 66 19.49 20.21 -7.90
N GLY A 67 18.22 20.23 -7.50
CA GLY A 67 17.24 21.24 -7.93
C GLY A 67 16.67 21.04 -9.34
N ARG A 68 17.17 20.07 -10.12
CA ARG A 68 16.67 19.73 -11.45
C ARG A 68 15.56 18.67 -11.37
N PRO A 69 14.42 18.84 -12.06
CA PRO A 69 13.38 17.81 -12.13
C PRO A 69 13.93 16.52 -12.73
N ASP A 70 13.60 15.39 -12.11
CA ASP A 70 13.91 14.06 -12.60
C ASP A 70 12.60 13.27 -12.82
N PRO A 71 12.12 13.16 -14.06
CA PRO A 71 10.89 12.44 -14.39
C PRO A 71 10.97 10.93 -14.08
N SER A 72 12.17 10.35 -13.98
CA SER A 72 12.34 8.92 -13.71
C SER A 72 11.88 8.52 -12.31
N THR A 73 11.76 9.49 -11.39
CA THR A 73 11.31 9.23 -10.02
C THR A 73 9.81 9.36 -9.85
N ARG A 74 9.07 9.84 -10.87
CA ARG A 74 7.61 9.88 -10.85
C ARG A 74 7.08 8.46 -10.72
N MET A 75 6.06 8.26 -9.89
CA MET A 75 5.43 6.94 -9.74
C MET A 75 3.91 7.07 -9.70
N GLU A 76 3.23 6.20 -10.42
CA GLU A 76 1.79 6.02 -10.29
C GLU A 76 1.51 4.53 -10.11
N LYS A 77 0.65 4.16 -9.16
CA LYS A 77 0.37 2.76 -8.85
C LYS A 77 -1.07 2.57 -8.44
N ASN A 78 -1.78 1.74 -9.20
CA ASN A 78 -3.08 1.21 -8.83
C ASN A 78 -2.94 -0.21 -8.28
N SER A 79 -3.63 -0.47 -7.16
CA SER A 79 -3.59 -1.78 -6.49
C SER A 79 -4.97 -2.18 -5.99
N LEU A 80 -5.21 -3.48 -6.02
CA LEU A 80 -6.39 -4.12 -5.44
C LEU A 80 -5.97 -4.98 -4.26
N ALA A 81 -6.81 -5.03 -3.25
CA ALA A 81 -6.65 -5.95 -2.12
C ALA A 81 -7.98 -6.62 -1.78
N GLY A 82 -7.93 -7.92 -1.56
CA GLY A 82 -9.02 -8.71 -1.02
C GLY A 82 -8.64 -9.25 0.34
N THR A 83 -9.50 -9.08 1.32
CA THR A 83 -9.33 -9.62 2.68
C THR A 83 -10.52 -10.48 3.04
N VAL A 84 -10.24 -11.65 3.61
CA VAL A 84 -11.23 -12.52 4.24
C VAL A 84 -10.87 -12.64 5.70
N ALA A 85 -11.82 -12.40 6.58
CA ALA A 85 -11.66 -12.52 8.02
C ALA A 85 -12.72 -13.46 8.58
N TRP A 86 -12.30 -14.51 9.28
CA TRP A 86 -13.17 -15.40 10.03
C TRP A 86 -13.01 -15.09 11.52
N SER A 87 -14.12 -14.85 12.20
CA SER A 87 -14.15 -14.60 13.65
C SER A 87 -15.07 -15.61 14.32
N THR A 88 -14.64 -16.14 15.46
CA THR A 88 -15.47 -17.05 16.26
C THR A 88 -16.68 -16.32 16.86
N MET A 89 -17.72 -17.07 17.25
CA MET A 89 -18.92 -16.54 17.92
C MET A 89 -18.61 -15.59 19.08
N ASP A 90 -17.69 -15.98 19.97
CA ASP A 90 -17.31 -15.16 21.12
C ASP A 90 -16.43 -13.95 20.74
N ARG A 91 -15.99 -13.90 19.48
CA ARG A 91 -15.05 -12.93 18.88
C ARG A 91 -13.68 -12.90 19.54
N ASP A 92 -13.37 -13.94 20.31
CA ASP A 92 -12.11 -14.05 21.01
C ASP A 92 -10.98 -14.48 20.07
N TRP A 93 -11.30 -15.10 18.93
CA TRP A 93 -10.35 -15.44 17.88
C TRP A 93 -10.77 -14.85 16.54
N ILE A 94 -9.82 -14.20 15.86
CA ILE A 94 -10.00 -13.62 14.54
C ILE A 94 -8.82 -14.05 13.66
N PHE A 95 -9.13 -14.70 12.54
CA PHE A 95 -8.17 -15.09 11.52
C PHE A 95 -8.42 -14.28 10.27
N LYS A 96 -7.40 -13.62 9.72
CA LYS A 96 -7.52 -12.81 8.52
C LYS A 96 -6.48 -13.23 7.49
N GLY A 97 -6.91 -13.34 6.24
CA GLY A 97 -6.03 -13.48 5.08
C GLY A 97 -6.26 -12.30 4.14
N THR A 98 -5.18 -11.65 3.72
CA THR A 98 -5.22 -10.55 2.76
C THR A 98 -4.31 -10.85 1.59
N LEU A 99 -4.86 -10.74 0.38
CA LEU A 99 -4.10 -10.74 -0.87
C LEU A 99 -4.16 -9.34 -1.47
N SER A 100 -3.00 -8.76 -1.79
CA SER A 100 -2.90 -7.51 -2.52
C SER A 100 -2.07 -7.68 -3.79
N HIS A 101 -2.54 -7.10 -4.88
CA HIS A 101 -1.92 -7.12 -6.19
C HIS A 101 -1.83 -5.71 -6.75
N ALA A 102 -0.61 -5.27 -7.11
CA ALA A 102 -0.41 -4.07 -7.91
C ALA A 102 -0.64 -4.42 -9.39
N VAL A 103 -1.61 -3.78 -10.05
CA VAL A 103 -2.11 -4.19 -11.37
C VAL A 103 -1.15 -3.70 -12.47
N PRO A 104 -0.50 -4.60 -13.23
CA PRO A 104 0.42 -4.20 -14.29
C PRO A 104 -0.30 -4.11 -15.64
N ARG A 105 -1.05 -3.03 -15.85
CA ARG A 105 -1.62 -2.73 -17.17
C ARG A 105 -1.04 -1.41 -17.67
N ASN A 106 -0.83 -1.31 -18.99
CA ASN A 106 -0.64 -0.01 -19.63
C ASN A 106 -1.80 0.90 -19.18
N ASP A 107 -1.48 2.11 -18.76
CA ASP A 107 -2.39 3.12 -18.20
C ASP A 107 -2.87 2.90 -16.74
N TRP A 108 -2.36 1.90 -16.02
CA TRP A 108 -2.67 1.68 -14.58
C TRP A 108 -1.52 2.02 -13.63
N GLY A 109 -0.45 2.62 -14.16
CA GLY A 109 0.63 3.21 -13.37
C GLY A 109 1.97 3.20 -14.11
N GLU A 110 2.93 3.96 -13.59
CA GLU A 110 4.28 4.12 -14.15
C GLU A 110 5.33 3.96 -13.04
N ASN A 111 6.50 3.42 -13.41
CA ASN A 111 7.70 3.31 -12.55
C ASN A 111 7.47 2.70 -11.16
N PHE A 112 6.65 1.64 -11.05
CA PHE A 112 6.46 0.89 -9.81
C PHE A 112 6.82 -0.60 -9.98
N PRO A 113 7.35 -1.27 -8.94
CA PRO A 113 7.52 -2.71 -8.97
C PRO A 113 6.18 -3.42 -8.82
N ILE A 114 5.86 -4.30 -9.78
CA ILE A 114 4.67 -5.16 -9.74
C ILE A 114 4.85 -6.13 -8.58
N THR A 115 4.07 -5.93 -7.52
CA THR A 115 4.23 -6.67 -6.26
C THR A 115 2.92 -7.37 -5.91
N ASN A 116 3.06 -8.64 -5.51
CA ASN A 116 2.00 -9.40 -4.87
C ASN A 116 2.35 -9.53 -3.39
N VAL A 117 1.42 -9.15 -2.51
CA VAL A 117 1.59 -9.28 -1.05
C VAL A 117 0.51 -10.20 -0.53
N LEU A 118 0.91 -11.28 0.13
CA LEU A 118 0.03 -12.17 0.87
C LEU A 118 0.33 -12.02 2.35
N SER A 119 -0.70 -11.71 3.13
CA SER A 119 -0.60 -11.50 4.57
C SER A 119 -1.59 -12.39 5.30
N PHE A 120 -1.14 -12.96 6.42
CA PHE A 120 -1.98 -13.71 7.34
C PHE A 120 -1.87 -13.08 8.73
N GLU A 121 -3.01 -12.90 9.39
CA GLU A 121 -3.10 -12.30 10.71
C GLU A 121 -3.93 -13.21 11.61
N VAL A 122 -3.46 -13.40 12.84
CA VAL A 122 -4.19 -14.07 13.91
C VAL A 122 -4.24 -13.12 15.10
N SER A 123 -5.45 -12.83 15.56
CA SER A 123 -5.68 -11.98 16.72
C SER A 123 -6.48 -12.76 17.76
N HIS A 124 -6.01 -12.72 19.01
CA HIS A 124 -6.72 -13.26 20.16
C HIS A 124 -7.01 -12.15 21.15
N VAL A 125 -8.27 -12.03 21.57
CA VAL A 125 -8.70 -11.03 22.56
C VAL A 125 -8.65 -11.69 23.94
N LEU A 126 -7.74 -11.21 24.80
CA LEU A 126 -7.67 -11.61 26.20
C LEU A 126 -8.68 -10.78 27.00
N ARG A 127 -9.48 -11.46 27.83
CA ARG A 127 -10.42 -10.84 28.77
C ARG A 127 -9.95 -11.00 30.20
#